data_AF-A0A929H2C3-F1
#
_entry.id   AF-A0A929H2C3-F1
#
_cell.length_a   1.000
_cell.length_b   1.000
_cell.length_c   1.000
_cell.angle_alpha   90.00
_cell.angle_beta   90.00
_cell.angle_gamma   90.00
#
_symmetry.space_group_name_H-M   'P 1'
#
loop_
_entity.id
_entity.type
_entity.pdbx_description
1 polymer ?
#
loop_
_entity_poly.entity_id
_entity_poly.type
_entity_poly.pdbx_seq_one_letter_code
_entity_poly.pdbx_strand_id
1 'polypeptide(L)'
;MGWEIERKFLIERLPGDITRTKPVNISQGYLILCENGPELRIRSMGKRYYLTIKEEGSLKRKEIETEITKAPFNSLWPHTQGKRIEKQRYSINYGARKIFIDEFAGKYAGLLMAEIEFPNEKQAIEYDPPPWFGKEITHNPKYRNRNMAC
;
A
#
# COMPACT_ATOMS: atom_id res chain seq x y z
N MET A 1 9.48 -11.07 -15.70
CA MET A 1 8.98 -10.85 -14.32
C MET A 1 9.75 -9.67 -13.77
N GLY A 2 9.09 -8.53 -13.64
CA GLY A 2 9.70 -7.31 -13.11
C GLY A 2 9.61 -7.29 -11.59
N TRP A 3 10.64 -6.75 -10.95
CA TRP A 3 10.60 -6.42 -9.53
C TRP A 3 9.90 -5.06 -9.41
N GLU A 4 8.96 -4.93 -8.48
CA GLU A 4 8.45 -3.60 -8.12
C GLU A 4 9.52 -2.90 -7.29
N ILE A 5 10.00 -1.75 -7.78
CA ILE A 5 10.98 -0.91 -7.10
C ILE A 5 10.24 0.32 -6.63
N GLU A 6 10.15 0.51 -5.32
CA GLU A 6 9.42 1.62 -4.71
C GLU A 6 10.26 2.30 -3.63
N ARG A 7 10.01 3.59 -3.40
CA ARG A 7 10.50 4.32 -2.22
C ARG A 7 9.33 4.88 -1.44
N LYS A 8 9.44 4.87 -0.11
CA LYS A 8 8.38 5.27 0.83
C LYS A 8 8.88 6.32 1.80
N PHE A 9 8.06 7.33 2.06
CA PHE A 9 8.40 8.47 2.92
C PHE A 9 7.24 8.79 3.85
N LEU A 10 7.55 9.24 5.06
CA LEU A 10 6.59 9.91 5.93
C LEU A 10 6.37 11.35 5.43
N ILE A 11 5.16 11.87 5.56
CA ILE A 11 4.86 13.27 5.28
C ILE A 11 4.10 13.88 6.46
N GLU A 12 4.30 15.18 6.69
CA GLU A 12 3.71 15.86 7.86
C GLU A 12 2.28 16.35 7.59
N ARG A 13 1.99 16.71 6.34
CA ARG A 13 0.70 17.22 5.91
C ARG A 13 0.45 16.93 4.44
N LEU A 14 -0.82 16.84 4.08
CA LEU A 14 -1.24 16.74 2.70
C LEU A 14 -0.81 18.00 1.92
N PRO A 15 -0.18 17.88 0.73
CA PRO A 15 0.12 19.03 -0.11
C PRO A 15 -1.16 19.80 -0.48
N GLY A 16 -1.14 21.13 -0.43
CA GLY A 16 -2.38 21.95 -0.49
C GLY A 16 -3.33 21.62 -1.65
N ASP A 17 -2.81 21.42 -2.86
CA ASP A 17 -3.61 21.15 -4.04
C ASP A 17 -4.19 19.73 -4.11
N ILE A 18 -3.72 18.80 -3.27
CA ILE A 18 -4.15 17.39 -3.32
C ILE A 18 -5.59 17.19 -2.87
N THR A 19 -6.10 18.10 -2.06
CA THR A 19 -7.48 18.08 -1.55
C THR A 19 -8.51 18.21 -2.67
N ARG A 20 -8.11 18.72 -3.85
CA ARG A 20 -8.95 18.78 -5.06
C ARG A 20 -9.01 17.44 -5.80
N THR A 21 -8.08 16.54 -5.53
CA THR A 21 -8.04 15.21 -6.13
C THR A 21 -8.98 14.29 -5.37
N LYS A 22 -9.86 13.57 -6.08
CA LYS A 22 -10.72 12.57 -5.44
C LYS A 22 -9.88 11.36 -5.00
N PRO A 23 -9.73 11.09 -3.68
CA PRO A 23 -9.00 9.92 -3.24
C PRO A 23 -9.75 8.64 -3.57
N VAL A 24 -9.00 7.54 -3.61
CA VAL A 24 -9.55 6.19 -3.68
C VAL A 24 -9.49 5.56 -2.29
N ASN A 25 -10.64 5.17 -1.76
CA ASN A 25 -10.69 4.38 -0.53
C ASN A 25 -10.10 3.00 -0.80
N ILE A 26 -9.16 2.60 0.06
CA ILE A 26 -8.54 1.29 0.03
C ILE A 26 -8.74 0.64 1.40
N SER A 27 -9.36 -0.52 1.40
CA SER A 27 -9.56 -1.36 2.58
C SER A 27 -8.95 -2.71 2.29
N GLN A 28 -7.98 -3.13 3.10
CA GLN A 28 -7.34 -4.44 2.95
C GLN A 28 -7.35 -5.18 4.28
N GLY A 29 -7.53 -6.48 4.19
CA GLY A 29 -7.63 -7.37 5.34
C GLY A 29 -6.94 -8.69 5.05
N TYR A 30 -6.33 -9.26 6.08
CA TYR A 30 -5.55 -10.49 5.97
C TYR A 30 -6.32 -11.66 6.58
N LEU A 31 -6.67 -12.64 5.76
CA LEU A 31 -7.28 -13.90 6.19
C LEU A 31 -6.21 -14.84 6.74
N ILE A 32 -5.05 -14.88 6.07
CA ILE A 32 -3.87 -15.63 6.51
C ILE A 32 -2.71 -14.65 6.55
N LEU A 33 -2.03 -14.62 7.69
CA LEU A 33 -0.84 -13.81 7.88
C LEU A 33 0.08 -14.51 8.87
N CYS A 34 0.98 -15.32 8.35
CA CYS A 34 1.97 -16.05 9.13
C CYS A 34 3.30 -15.31 9.13
N GLU A 35 4.05 -15.41 10.23
CA GLU A 35 5.45 -15.01 10.24
C GLU A 35 6.23 -15.94 9.31
N ASN A 36 6.94 -15.37 8.33
CA ASN A 36 7.65 -16.09 7.26
C ASN A 36 6.86 -17.07 6.37
N GLY A 37 5.57 -17.30 6.62
CA GLY A 37 4.71 -18.20 5.85
C GLY A 37 3.82 -17.50 4.79
N PRO A 38 2.76 -18.18 4.32
CA PRO A 38 1.87 -17.67 3.29
C PRO A 38 1.04 -16.47 3.76
N GLU A 39 0.64 -15.65 2.79
CA GLU A 39 -0.24 -14.49 2.98
C GLU A 39 -1.47 -14.63 2.10
N LEU A 40 -2.66 -14.52 2.71
CA LEU A 40 -3.93 -14.41 1.99
C LEU A 40 -4.57 -13.08 2.34
N ARG A 41 -4.60 -12.18 1.37
CA ARG A 41 -5.11 -10.82 1.53
C ARG A 41 -6.30 -10.59 0.64
N ILE A 42 -7.36 -10.00 1.18
CA ILE A 42 -8.42 -9.38 0.39
C ILE A 42 -8.27 -7.87 0.42
N ARG A 43 -8.52 -7.21 -0.71
CA ARG A 43 -8.38 -5.76 -0.86
C ARG A 43 -9.54 -5.21 -1.67
N SER A 44 -10.20 -4.18 -1.15
CA SER A 44 -11.07 -3.29 -1.92
C SER A 44 -10.28 -2.03 -2.30
N MET A 45 -10.43 -1.59 -3.54
CA MET A 45 -9.87 -0.34 -4.06
C MET A 45 -10.95 0.37 -4.87
N GLY A 46 -11.62 1.33 -4.23
CA GLY A 46 -12.80 1.99 -4.79
C GLY A 46 -13.94 1.00 -5.03
N LYS A 47 -14.20 0.64 -6.30
CA LYS A 47 -15.25 -0.31 -6.70
C LYS A 47 -14.71 -1.67 -7.15
N ARG A 48 -13.39 -1.88 -7.10
CA ARG A 48 -12.73 -3.14 -7.48
C ARG A 48 -12.32 -3.90 -6.22
N TYR A 49 -12.28 -5.23 -6.33
CA TYR A 49 -11.96 -6.11 -5.21
C TYR A 49 -10.97 -7.16 -5.68
N TYR A 50 -10.03 -7.51 -4.83
CA TYR A 50 -8.91 -8.39 -5.17
C TYR A 50 -8.71 -9.41 -4.06
N LEU A 51 -8.35 -10.62 -4.47
CA LEU A 51 -7.77 -11.66 -3.63
C LEU A 51 -6.32 -11.82 -4.04
N THR A 52 -5.40 -11.68 -3.09
CA THR A 52 -3.97 -11.85 -3.31
C THR A 52 -3.48 -13.03 -2.48
N ILE A 53 -2.80 -13.96 -3.12
CA ILE A 53 -2.08 -15.07 -2.47
C ILE A 53 -0.60 -14.81 -2.65
N LYS A 54 0.15 -14.76 -1.55
CA LYS A 54 1.62 -14.80 -1.58
C LYS A 54 2.08 -16.11 -0.98
N GLU A 55 2.76 -16.92 -1.79
CA GLU A 55 3.31 -18.21 -1.37
C GLU A 55 4.50 -18.03 -0.40
N GLU A 56 4.79 -19.10 0.35
CA GLU A 56 5.94 -19.17 1.25
C GLU A 56 7.27 -19.11 0.47
N GLY A 57 8.26 -18.41 1.03
CA GLY A 57 9.59 -18.30 0.43
C GLY A 57 10.38 -17.08 0.90
N SER A 58 11.70 -17.23 1.00
CA SER A 58 12.63 -16.18 1.46
C SER A 58 13.16 -15.31 0.31
N LEU A 59 13.35 -15.88 -0.88
CA LEU A 59 14.04 -15.24 -2.02
C LEU A 59 13.15 -14.98 -3.25
N LYS A 60 12.15 -15.82 -3.49
CA LYS A 60 11.13 -15.63 -4.53
C LYS A 60 9.78 -16.06 -3.98
N ARG A 61 8.87 -15.10 -3.81
CA ARG A 61 7.47 -15.39 -3.47
C ARG A 61 6.65 -15.26 -4.73
N LYS A 62 5.87 -16.29 -5.05
CA LYS A 62 4.86 -16.17 -6.10
C LYS A 62 3.71 -15.35 -5.52
N GLU A 63 3.45 -14.21 -6.14
CA GLU A 63 2.28 -13.40 -5.85
C GLU A 63 1.27 -13.60 -6.97
N ILE A 64 0.07 -14.06 -6.60
CA ILE A 64 -1.06 -14.23 -7.50
C ILE A 64 -2.13 -13.27 -7.03
N GLU A 65 -2.40 -12.23 -7.81
CA GLU A 65 -3.52 -11.33 -7.59
C GLU A 65 -4.64 -11.65 -8.58
N THR A 66 -5.85 -11.84 -8.06
CA THR A 66 -7.05 -12.12 -8.86
C THR A 66 -8.13 -11.13 -8.50
N GLU A 67 -8.70 -10.47 -9.50
CA GLU A 67 -9.88 -9.63 -9.30
C GLU A 67 -11.09 -10.52 -8.98
N ILE A 68 -11.81 -10.17 -7.90
CA ILE A 68 -13.01 -10.86 -7.44
C ILE A 68 -14.20 -9.89 -7.46
N THR A 69 -15.41 -10.43 -7.41
CA THR A 69 -16.60 -9.60 -7.31
C THR A 69 -16.81 -9.11 -5.87
N LYS A 70 -17.74 -8.16 -5.69
CA LYS A 70 -18.09 -7.62 -4.36
C LYS A 70 -18.61 -8.69 -3.40
N ALA A 71 -19.34 -9.68 -3.90
CA ALA A 71 -19.99 -10.68 -3.05
C ALA A 71 -18.99 -11.56 -2.29
N PRO A 72 -17.99 -12.22 -2.92
CA PRO A 72 -16.91 -12.91 -2.21
C PRO A 72 -16.15 -12.03 -1.23
N PHE A 73 -15.82 -10.78 -1.63
CA PHE A 73 -15.16 -9.84 -0.73
C PHE A 73 -15.97 -9.59 0.55
N ASN A 74 -17.26 -9.30 0.41
CA ASN A 74 -18.14 -9.04 1.54
C ASN A 74 -18.29 -10.25 2.46
N SER A 75 -18.37 -11.46 1.91
CA SER A 75 -18.43 -12.68 2.71
C SER A 75 -17.13 -12.95 3.47
N LEU A 76 -15.97 -12.62 2.88
CA LEU A 76 -14.66 -12.84 3.50
C LEU A 76 -14.25 -11.72 4.47
N TRP A 77 -14.74 -10.49 4.27
CA TRP A 77 -14.33 -9.32 5.05
C TRP A 77 -14.43 -9.50 6.57
N PRO A 78 -15.52 -10.02 7.16
CA PRO A 78 -15.63 -10.25 8.60
C PRO A 78 -14.48 -11.07 9.19
N HIS A 79 -13.95 -12.03 8.44
CA HIS A 79 -12.87 -12.93 8.88
C HIS A 79 -11.48 -12.27 8.95
N THR A 80 -11.37 -11.00 8.58
CA THR A 80 -10.13 -10.22 8.66
C THR A 80 -10.05 -9.34 9.91
N GLN A 81 -11.02 -9.42 10.83
CA GLN A 81 -11.06 -8.60 12.04
C GLN A 81 -9.74 -8.69 12.83
N GLY A 82 -9.24 -7.54 13.29
CA GLY A 82 -7.96 -7.42 13.96
C GLY A 82 -6.73 -7.42 13.04
N LYS A 83 -6.91 -7.70 11.74
CA LYS A 83 -5.84 -7.73 10.72
C LYS A 83 -6.20 -6.89 9.51
N ARG A 84 -6.56 -5.62 9.73
CA ARG A 84 -7.03 -4.68 8.70
C ARG A 84 -6.19 -3.43 8.60
N ILE A 85 -6.13 -2.89 7.40
CA ILE A 85 -5.65 -1.55 7.09
C ILE A 85 -6.66 -0.86 6.20
N GLU A 86 -6.98 0.37 6.57
CA GLU A 86 -7.87 1.23 5.81
C GLU A 86 -7.15 2.56 5.58
N LYS A 87 -7.25 3.07 4.36
CA LYS A 87 -6.59 4.32 3.95
C LYS A 87 -7.31 4.96 2.77
N GLN A 88 -7.11 6.26 2.62
CA GLN A 88 -7.44 7.00 1.41
C GLN A 88 -6.16 7.23 0.63
N ARG A 89 -6.11 6.74 -0.62
CA ARG A 89 -4.97 6.95 -1.52
C ARG A 89 -5.28 8.09 -2.49
N TYR A 90 -4.54 9.17 -2.35
CA TYR A 90 -4.47 10.26 -3.30
C TYR A 90 -3.40 9.95 -4.33
N SER A 91 -3.58 10.43 -5.55
CA SER A 91 -2.58 10.30 -6.60
C SER A 91 -2.32 11.64 -7.25
N ILE A 92 -1.05 12.04 -7.28
CA ILE A 92 -0.62 13.30 -7.88
C ILE A 92 0.48 13.06 -8.89
N ASN A 93 0.53 13.92 -9.91
CA ASN A 93 1.67 13.99 -10.80
C ASN A 93 2.65 15.01 -10.23
N TYR A 94 3.92 14.62 -10.09
CA TYR A 94 5.00 15.49 -9.67
C TYR A 94 6.17 15.32 -10.64
N GLY A 95 6.33 16.29 -11.54
CA GLY A 95 7.20 16.16 -12.70
C GLY A 95 6.74 15.00 -13.59
N ALA A 96 7.68 14.12 -13.95
CA ALA A 96 7.41 12.95 -14.80
C ALA A 96 6.89 11.72 -14.02
N ARG A 97 6.70 11.82 -12.70
CA ARG A 97 6.35 10.68 -11.85
C ARG A 97 5.00 10.85 -11.17
N LYS A 98 4.39 9.71 -10.90
CA LYS A 98 3.16 9.60 -10.12
C LYS A 98 3.53 9.29 -8.67
N ILE A 99 3.04 10.13 -7.76
CA ILE A 99 3.19 9.92 -6.31
C ILE A 99 1.84 9.46 -5.78
N PHE A 100 1.86 8.40 -4.98
CA PHE A 100 0.72 7.96 -4.20
C PHE A 100 0.88 8.45 -2.77
N ILE A 101 -0.10 9.20 -2.27
CA ILE A 101 -0.14 9.63 -0.88
C ILE A 101 -1.26 8.87 -0.18
N ASP A 102 -0.92 8.17 0.88
CA ASP A 102 -1.84 7.42 1.71
C ASP A 102 -2.10 8.16 3.02
N GLU A 103 -3.37 8.45 3.27
CA GLU A 103 -3.89 8.89 4.56
C GLU A 103 -4.56 7.70 5.25
N PHE A 104 -3.96 7.21 6.33
CA PHE A 104 -4.46 6.02 7.01
C PHE A 104 -5.59 6.36 7.99
N ALA A 105 -6.47 5.38 8.20
CA ALA A 105 -7.62 5.47 9.10
C ALA A 105 -7.50 4.47 10.27
N GLY A 106 -8.48 4.52 11.18
CA GLY A 106 -8.55 3.61 12.33
C GLY A 106 -7.35 3.76 13.26
N LYS A 107 -6.65 2.65 13.54
CA LYS A 107 -5.50 2.63 14.46
C LYS A 107 -4.29 3.45 13.98
N TYR A 108 -4.26 3.86 12.71
CA TYR A 108 -3.23 4.72 12.14
C TYR A 108 -3.79 6.07 11.67
N ALA A 109 -4.93 6.51 12.21
CA ALA A 109 -5.45 7.84 11.91
C ALA A 109 -4.38 8.92 12.12
N GLY A 110 -4.19 9.77 11.11
CA GLY A 110 -3.18 10.83 11.09
C GLY A 110 -1.79 10.40 10.57
N LEU A 111 -1.55 9.11 10.33
CA LEU A 111 -0.36 8.67 9.61
C LEU A 111 -0.53 8.99 8.12
N LEU A 112 0.43 9.74 7.57
CA LEU A 112 0.53 10.02 6.15
C LEU A 112 1.82 9.41 5.57
N MET A 113 1.70 8.75 4.43
CA MET A 113 2.84 8.18 3.71
C MET A 113 2.80 8.55 2.23
N ALA A 114 3.95 8.85 1.65
CA ALA A 114 4.12 8.97 0.21
C ALA A 114 4.87 7.74 -0.34
N GLU A 115 4.42 7.24 -1.48
CA GLU A 115 4.97 6.09 -2.19
C GLU A 115 5.18 6.47 -3.66
N ILE A 116 6.34 6.11 -4.19
CA ILE A 116 6.69 6.27 -5.60
C ILE A 116 7.25 4.96 -6.12
N GLU A 117 6.78 4.56 -7.28
CA GLU A 117 7.27 3.41 -8.04
C GLU A 117 8.27 3.86 -9.11
N PHE A 118 9.27 3.02 -9.35
CA PHE A 118 10.35 3.24 -10.31
C PHE A 118 10.45 2.05 -11.27
N PRO A 119 10.76 2.30 -12.54
CA PRO A 119 10.92 1.23 -13.54
C PRO A 119 12.23 0.46 -13.36
N ASN A 120 13.23 1.02 -12.67
CA ASN A 120 14.52 0.40 -12.39
C ASN A 120 15.21 1.05 -11.18
N GLU A 121 16.22 0.36 -10.66
CA GLU A 121 16.94 0.75 -9.45
C GLU A 121 17.74 2.05 -9.64
N LYS A 122 18.38 2.22 -10.80
CA LYS A 122 19.12 3.45 -11.13
C LYS A 122 18.24 4.69 -10.99
N GLN A 123 17.04 4.64 -11.55
CA GLN A 123 16.06 5.73 -11.46
C GLN A 123 15.56 6.01 -10.03
N ALA A 124 15.56 4.99 -9.15
CA ALA A 124 15.17 5.14 -7.76
C ALA A 124 16.29 5.80 -6.93
N ILE A 125 17.54 5.43 -7.18
CA ILE A 125 18.74 5.97 -6.52
C ILE A 125 18.95 7.44 -6.91
N GLU A 126 18.84 7.76 -8.20
CA GLU A 126 19.02 9.13 -8.71
C GLU A 126 17.84 10.06 -8.39
N TYR A 127 16.77 9.55 -7.77
CA TYR A 127 15.60 10.36 -7.49
C TYR A 127 15.80 11.33 -6.33
N ASP A 128 15.64 12.61 -6.64
CA ASP A 128 15.56 13.69 -5.67
C ASP A 128 14.10 13.87 -5.18
N PRO A 129 13.79 13.52 -3.92
CA PRO A 129 12.44 13.62 -3.39
C PRO A 129 12.00 15.09 -3.19
N PRO A 130 10.69 15.39 -3.28
CA PRO A 130 10.18 16.73 -3.03
C PRO A 130 10.51 17.22 -1.61
N PRO A 131 10.65 18.54 -1.36
CA PRO A 131 11.01 19.07 -0.03
C PRO A 131 10.03 18.73 1.10
N TRP A 132 8.80 18.35 0.76
CA TRP A 132 7.77 17.96 1.71
C TRP A 132 7.76 16.46 2.04
N PHE A 133 8.61 15.67 1.39
CA PHE A 133 8.92 14.32 1.86
C PHE A 133 9.74 14.43 3.13
N GLY A 134 9.27 13.79 4.19
CA GLY A 134 9.99 13.67 5.44
C GLY A 134 10.90 12.44 5.43
N LYS A 135 10.91 11.70 6.54
CA LYS A 135 11.78 10.55 6.74
C LYS A 135 11.50 9.44 5.72
N GLU A 136 12.55 8.99 5.03
CA GLU A 136 12.49 7.78 4.22
C GLU A 136 12.33 6.52 5.10
N ILE A 137 11.36 5.69 4.75
CA ILE A 137 10.94 4.49 5.48
C ILE A 137 10.86 3.25 4.58
N THR A 138 11.42 3.32 3.36
CA THR A 138 11.45 2.23 2.35
C THR A 138 11.82 0.87 2.94
N HIS A 139 12.86 0.80 3.77
CA HIS A 139 13.34 -0.45 4.36
C HIS A 139 12.82 -0.72 5.79
N ASN A 140 11.99 0.17 6.35
CA ASN A 140 11.53 0.03 7.72
C ASN A 140 10.36 -0.98 7.80
N PRO A 141 10.54 -2.14 8.46
CA PRO A 141 9.50 -3.17 8.53
C PRO A 141 8.24 -2.68 9.23
N LYS A 142 8.31 -1.69 10.13
CA LYS A 142 7.15 -1.14 10.86
C LYS A 142 6.07 -0.59 9.92
N TYR A 143 6.47 -0.06 8.75
CA TYR A 143 5.57 0.58 7.79
C TYR A 143 5.18 -0.33 6.63
N ARG A 144 5.46 -1.63 6.73
CA ARG A 144 4.95 -2.62 5.77
C ARG A 144 3.48 -2.89 6.07
N ASN A 145 2.63 -2.90 5.04
CA ASN A 145 1.18 -3.16 5.20
C ASN A 145 0.89 -4.41 6.05
N ARG A 146 1.62 -5.52 5.85
CA ARG A 146 1.39 -6.71 6.68
C ARG A 146 1.65 -6.48 8.18
N ASN A 147 2.68 -5.72 8.53
CA ASN A 147 3.07 -5.46 9.91
C ASN A 147 2.17 -4.40 10.55
N MET A 148 1.70 -3.46 9.74
CA MET A 148 0.68 -2.51 10.15
C MET A 148 -0.68 -3.19 10.35
N ALA A 149 -1.00 -4.28 9.65
CA ALA A 149 -2.32 -4.90 9.81
C ALA A 149 -2.50 -5.55 11.19
N CYS A 150 -1.43 -6.13 11.75
CA CYS A 150 -1.39 -6.74 13.08
C CYS A 150 -1.37 -5.70 14.21
#